data_AF-K9WNR0-F1
#
_entry.id   AF-K9WNR0-F1
#
_cell.length_a   1.000
_cell.length_b   1.000
_cell.length_c   1.000
_cell.angle_alpha   90.00
_cell.angle_beta   90.00
_cell.angle_gamma   90.00
#
_symmetry.space_group_name_H-M   'P 1'
#
loop_
_entity.id
_entity.type
_entity.pdbx_description
1 polymer ?
#
loop_
_entity_poly.entity_id
_entity_poly.type
_entity_poly.pdbx_seq_one_letter_code
_entity_poly.pdbx_strand_id
1 'polypeptide(L)' 'MKGLIIIVVFFYFLIAQRLFKVWLKFFHRDTSMSPGEKQLSWVVLIVGTLLWPIVLPNAYLALLEKKLES' A
#
# COMPACT_ATOMS: atom_id res chain seq x y z
N MET A 1 -0.85 -10.92 28.05
CA MET A 1 0.07 -10.35 27.03
C MET A 1 0.00 -11.07 25.68
N LYS A 2 0.10 -12.40 25.61
CA LYS A 2 0.05 -13.16 24.33
C LYS A 2 -1.24 -12.93 23.51
N GLY A 3 -2.41 -12.87 24.14
CA GLY A 3 -3.69 -12.63 23.45
C GLY A 3 -3.79 -11.25 22.78
N LEU A 4 -3.25 -10.20 23.40
CA LEU A 4 -3.22 -8.85 22.82
C LEU A 4 -2.37 -8.80 21.55
N ILE A 5 -1.23 -9.49 21.54
CA ILE A 5 -0.34 -9.55 20.37
C ILE A 5 -1.05 -10.23 19.19
N ILE A 6 -1.76 -11.34 19.43
CA ILE A 6 -2.51 -12.05 18.38
C ILE A 6 -3.58 -11.15 17.77
N ILE A 7 -4.32 -10.41 18.61
CA ILE A 7 -5.35 -9.47 18.16
C ILE A 7 -4.72 -8.37 17.29
N VAL A 8 -3.62 -7.76 17.74
CA VAL A 8 -2.92 -6.72 16.98
C VAL A 8 -2.41 -7.24 15.63
N VAL A 9 -1.80 -8.43 15.61
CA VAL A 9 -1.31 -9.07 14.37
C VAL A 9 -2.47 -9.38 13.43
N PHE A 10 -3.61 -9.85 13.96
CA PHE A 10 -4.80 -10.11 13.15
C PHE A 10 -5.34 -8.85 12.49
N PHE A 11 -5.50 -7.77 13.26
CA PHE A 11 -5.94 -6.48 12.70
C PHE A 11 -4.93 -5.90 11.71
N TYR A 12 -3.63 -6.02 11.99
CA TYR A 12 -2.58 -5.62 11.06
C TYR A 12 -2.74 -6.32 9.71
N PHE A 13 -2.97 -7.64 9.75
CA PHE A 13 -3.15 -8.44 8.54
C PHE A 13 -4.42 -8.08 7.77
N LEU A 14 -5.54 -7.82 8.47
CA LEU A 14 -6.79 -7.38 7.85
C LEU A 14 -6.64 -6.03 7.12
N ILE A 15 -5.94 -5.08 7.74
CA ILE A 15 -5.67 -3.77 7.13
C ILE A 15 -4.75 -3.93 5.92
N ALA A 16 -3.66 -4.68 6.07
CA ALA A 16 -2.73 -4.97 4.99
C ALA A 16 -3.44 -5.63 3.79
N GLN A 17 -4.30 -6.64 4.03
CA GLN A 17 -5.09 -7.27 2.97
C GLN A 17 -6.04 -6.29 2.27
N ARG A 18 -6.67 -5.37 2.99
CA ARG A 18 -7.54 -4.35 2.39
C ARG A 18 -6.73 -3.40 1.50
N LEU A 19 -5.60 -2.88 2.01
CA LEU A 19 -4.72 -1.99 1.26
C LEU A 19 -4.16 -2.67 0.01
N PHE A 20 -3.70 -3.91 0.14
CA PHE A 20 -3.23 -4.71 -0.98
C PHE A 20 -4.29 -4.82 -2.08
N LYS A 21 -5.54 -5.13 -1.73
CA LYS A 21 -6.63 -5.23 -2.72
C LYS A 21 -6.90 -3.91 -3.43
N VAL A 22 -6.89 -2.79 -2.69
CA VAL A 22 -7.09 -1.45 -3.27
C VAL A 22 -5.98 -1.12 -4.24
N TRP A 23 -4.72 -1.25 -3.83
CA TRP A 23 -3.58 -0.95 -4.68
C TRP A 23 -3.46 -1.94 -5.85
N LEU A 24 -3.79 -3.21 -5.67
CA LEU A 24 -3.82 -4.20 -6.74
C LEU A 24 -4.86 -3.82 -7.80
N LYS A 25 -6.03 -3.32 -7.38
CA LYS A 25 -7.07 -2.83 -8.29
C LYS A 25 -6.62 -1.59 -9.07
N PHE A 26 -5.89 -0.68 -8.42
CA PHE A 26 -5.27 0.48 -9.10
C PHE A 26 -4.21 0.03 -10.10
N PHE A 27 -3.34 -0.88 -9.69
CA PHE A 27 -2.32 -1.46 -10.55
C PHE A 27 -2.92 -2.16 -11.78
N HIS A 28 -4.05 -2.86 -11.63
CA HIS A 28 -4.75 -3.50 -12.75
C HIS A 28 -5.52 -2.52 -13.65
N ARG A 29 -5.73 -1.28 -13.21
CA ARG A 29 -6.35 -0.22 -14.01
C ARG A 29 -5.34 0.51 -14.88
N ASP A 30 -4.09 0.65 -14.42
CA ASP A 30 -2.99 1.23 -15.21
C ASP A 30 -2.36 0.19 -16.15
N THR A 31 -3.16 -0.32 -17.10
CA THR A 31 -2.77 -1.40 -18.01
C THR A 31 -1.86 -0.95 -19.16
N SER A 32 -1.40 0.30 -19.19
CA SER A 32 -0.49 0.83 -20.22
C SER A 32 1.00 0.74 -19.86
N MET A 33 1.38 -0.05 -18.85
CA MET A 33 2.76 -0.18 -18.39
C MET A 33 3.58 -1.18 -19.22
N SER A 34 4.85 -0.83 -19.48
CA SER A 34 5.82 -1.74 -20.09
C SER A 34 6.12 -2.94 -19.17
N PRO A 35 6.66 -4.06 -19.68
CA PRO A 35 6.94 -5.26 -18.88
C PRO A 35 7.86 -5.00 -17.67
N GLY A 36 8.83 -4.08 -17.80
CA GLY A 36 9.73 -3.71 -16.71
C GLY A 36 9.05 -2.91 -15.60
N GLU A 37 8.20 -1.96 -15.96
CA GLU A 37 7.41 -1.16 -15.01
C GLU A 37 6.38 -2.02 -14.26
N LYS A 38 5.83 -3.03 -14.94
CA LYS A 38 4.94 -4.02 -14.33
C LYS A 38 5.60 -4.80 -13.19
N GLN A 39 6.87 -5.19 -13.37
CA GLN A 39 7.61 -5.93 -12.36
C GLN A 39 7.96 -5.05 -11.16
N LEU A 40 8.43 -3.82 -11.41
CA LEU A 40 8.76 -2.88 -10.34
C LEU A 40 7.53 -2.47 -9.54
N SER A 41 6.39 -2.28 -10.20
CA SER A 41 5.11 -1.97 -9.55
C SER A 41 4.60 -3.11 -8.67
N TRP A 42 4.83 -4.37 -9.04
CA TRP A 42 4.55 -5.52 -8.19
C TRP A 42 5.40 -5.53 -6.92
N VAL A 43 6.69 -5.18 -7.03
CA VAL A 43 7.58 -5.04 -5.88
C VAL A 43 7.09 -3.91 -4.97
N VAL A 44 6.74 -2.76 -5.53
CA VAL A 44 6.19 -1.62 -4.78
C VAL A 44 4.87 -1.98 -4.10
N LEU A 45 4.01 -2.76 -4.75
CA LEU A 45 2.74 -3.24 -4.19
C LEU A 45 2.98 -4.10 -2.93
N ILE A 46 3.91 -5.05 -3.02
CA ILE A 46 4.23 -5.97 -1.92
C ILE A 46 4.92 -5.21 -0.77
N VAL A 47 5.97 -4.45 -1.08
CA VAL A 47 6.75 -3.68 -0.10
C VAL A 47 5.88 -2.61 0.57
N GLY A 48 5.07 -1.90 -0.22
CA GLY A 48 4.14 -0.91 0.30
C GLY A 48 3.12 -1.51 1.24
N THR A 49 2.66 -2.75 0.97
CA THR A 49 1.65 -3.42 1.80
C THR A 49 2.25 -3.92 3.11
N LEU A 50 3.47 -4.45 3.06
CA LEU A 50 4.22 -4.87 4.24
C LEU A 50 4.58 -3.68 5.14
N LEU A 51 4.95 -2.55 4.54
CA LEU A 51 5.36 -1.32 5.23
C LEU A 51 4.23 -0.28 5.27
N TRP A 52 2.97 -0.71 5.21
CA TRP A 52 1.83 0.20 5.15
C TRP A 52 1.80 1.27 6.25
N PRO A 53 2.23 1.02 7.51
CA PRO A 53 2.23 2.06 8.54
C PRO A 53 3.17 3.24 8.23
N ILE A 54 4.19 3.03 7.39
CA ILE A 54 5.16 4.05 6.97
C ILE A 54 4.78 4.61 5.60
N VAL A 55 4.35 3.75 4.67
CA VAL A 55 3.99 4.15 3.31
C VAL A 55 2.71 4.99 3.29
N LEU A 56 1.72 4.67 4.11
CA LEU A 56 0.44 5.37 4.09
C LEU A 56 0.56 6.85 4.52
N PRO A 57 1.25 7.21 5.63
CA PRO A 57 1.48 8.61 5.99
C PRO A 57 2.26 9.36 4.91
N ASN A 58 3.33 8.77 4.38
CA ASN A 58 4.16 9.42 3.36
C ASN A 58 3.36 9.65 2.07
N ALA A 59 2.55 8.68 1.64
CA ALA A 59 1.68 8.84 0.49
C ALA A 59 0.64 9.95 0.71
N TYR A 60 0.10 10.06 1.93
CA TYR A 60 -0.86 11.11 2.27
C TYR A 60 -0.22 12.50 2.30
N LEU A 61 1.01 12.61 2.83
CA LEU A 61 1.79 13.85 2.81
C LEU A 61 2.09 14.29 1.38
N ALA A 62 2.56 13.39 0.53
CA ALA A 62 2.83 13.69 -0.88
C ALA A 62 1.56 14.10 -1.65
N LEU A 63 0.42 13.47 -1.36
CA LEU A 63 -0.88 13.86 -1.93
C LEU A 63 -1.33 15.24 -1.44
N LEU A 64 -1.10 15.54 -0.16
CA LEU A 64 -1.44 16.83 0.44
C LEU A 64 -0.60 17.95 -0.16
N GLU A 65 0.72 17.75 -0.28
CA GLU A 65 1.65 18.68 -0.91
C GLU A 65 1.21 19.01 -2.34
N LYS A 66 0.94 17.98 -3.15
CA LYS A 66 0.45 18.16 -4.53
C LYS A 66 -0.87 18.93 -4.62
N LYS A 67 -1.75 18.81 -3.60
CA LYS A 67 -3.02 19.55 -3.54
C LYS A 67 -2.84 20.99 -3.07
N LEU A 68 -1.75 21.30 -2.38
CA LEU A 68 -1.47 22.63 -1.83
C LEU A 68 -0.73 23.51 -2.85
N GLU A 69 0.00 22.89 -3.78
CA GLU A 69 0.65 23.54 -4.93
C GLU A 69 -0.29 23.80 -6.13
N SER A 70 -1.54 23.30 -6.10
CA SER A 70 -2.56 23.48 -7.15
C SER A 70 -3.59 24.55 -6.79
#